data_AF-A0A382ZYM0-F1
#
_entry.id   AF-A0A382ZYM0-F1
#
_cell.length_a   1.000
_cell.length_b   1.000
_cell.length_c   1.000
_cell.angle_alpha   90.00
_cell.angle_beta   90.00
_cell.angle_gamma   90.00
#
_symmetry.space_group_name_H-M   'P 1'
#
loop_
_entity.id
_entity.type
_entity.pdbx_description
1 polymer ?
#
loop_
_entity_poly.entity_id
_entity_poly.type
_entity_poly.pdbx_seq_one_letter_code
_entity_poly.pdbx_strand_id
1 'polypeptide(L)' 'MGGSVAGGEYNAAVGNYALDALTSGDGNTGVGYNAMTALTTGSGNVSLGRASGTTITTG' A
#
# COMPACT_ATOMS: atom_id res chain seq x y z
N MET A 1 -0.97 9.62 -1.27
CA MET A 1 0.35 9.50 -0.63
C MET A 1 0.94 10.89 -0.48
N GLY A 2 0.67 11.58 0.63
CA GLY A 2 1.07 12.99 0.81
C GLY A 2 1.31 13.39 2.25
N GLY A 3 1.38 12.43 3.18
CA GLY A 3 1.85 12.65 4.55
C GLY A 3 3.19 11.97 4.72
N SER A 4 4.07 12.55 5.54
CA SER A 4 5.38 12.02 5.90
C SER A 4 5.24 10.61 6.52
N VAL A 5 5.25 9.59 5.69
CA VAL A 5 5.32 8.19 6.08
C VAL A 5 6.79 7.87 6.37
N ALA A 6 7.06 7.23 7.51
CA ALA A 6 8.41 6.81 7.85
C ALA A 6 8.78 5.61 6.98
N GLY A 7 9.53 5.83 5.90
CA GLY A 7 9.64 4.86 4.81
C GLY A 7 8.40 4.92 3.94
N GLY A 8 8.40 5.79 2.95
CA GLY A 8 7.38 5.86 1.91
C GLY A 8 7.96 5.72 0.53
N GLU A 9 9.22 5.34 0.45
CA GLU A 9 9.98 5.42 -0.77
C GLU A 9 9.64 4.23 -1.68
N TYR A 10 9.59 4.51 -2.99
CA TYR A 10 9.38 3.48 -4.03
C TYR A 10 8.03 2.73 -3.95
N ASN A 11 7.01 3.31 -3.32
CA ASN A 11 5.66 2.76 -3.35
C ASN A 11 4.91 3.17 -4.62
N ALA A 12 4.28 2.21 -5.30
CA ALA A 12 3.47 2.43 -6.48
C ALA A 12 1.99 2.17 -6.16
N ALA A 13 1.19 3.25 -6.07
CA ALA A 13 -0.24 3.20 -5.83
C ALA A 13 -1.02 3.61 -7.10
N VAL A 14 -1.72 2.67 -7.72
CA VAL A 14 -2.51 2.92 -8.94
C VAL A 14 -3.95 2.49 -8.74
N GLY A 15 -4.86 3.47 -8.64
CA GLY A 15 -6.28 3.23 -8.37
C GLY A 15 -6.77 3.99 -7.13
N ASN A 16 -8.09 4.22 -7.03
CA ASN A 16 -8.65 4.92 -5.88
C ASN A 16 -8.48 4.07 -4.61
N TYR A 17 -8.03 4.71 -3.52
CA TYR A 17 -7.78 4.07 -2.22
C TYR A 17 -6.68 3.00 -2.23
N ALA A 18 -5.83 2.95 -3.27
CA ALA A 18 -4.66 2.09 -3.24
C ALA A 18 -3.64 2.59 -2.21
N LEU A 19 -3.15 1.70 -1.35
CA LEU A 19 -2.15 1.98 -0.28
C LEU A 19 -2.58 3.05 0.73
N ASP A 20 -3.87 3.37 0.83
CA ASP A 20 -4.42 4.48 1.64
C ASP A 20 -4.04 4.43 3.13
N ALA A 21 -3.90 3.22 3.68
CA ALA A 21 -3.56 3.00 5.08
C ALA A 21 -2.06 2.89 5.37
N LEU A 22 -1.17 2.97 4.36
CA LEU A 22 0.28 2.82 4.55
C LEU A 22 0.82 3.96 5.40
N THR A 23 1.35 3.63 6.58
CA THR A 23 1.96 4.59 7.51
C THR A 23 3.49 4.48 7.55
N SER A 24 4.07 3.30 7.31
CA SER A 24 5.52 3.07 7.30
C SER A 24 5.95 1.82 6.52
N GLY A 25 6.68 1.98 5.42
CA GLY A 25 7.23 0.89 4.61
C GLY A 25 7.47 1.23 3.14
N ASP A 26 8.45 0.54 2.54
CA ASP A 26 9.02 0.89 1.23
C ASP A 26 8.80 -0.19 0.18
N GLY A 27 8.73 0.21 -1.10
CA GLY A 27 8.70 -0.74 -2.22
C GLY A 27 7.41 -1.55 -2.37
N ASN A 28 6.28 -1.04 -1.89
CA ASN A 28 4.98 -1.68 -2.05
C ASN A 28 4.32 -1.29 -3.38
N THR A 29 3.76 -2.26 -4.10
CA THR A 29 3.04 -2.04 -5.35
C THR A 29 1.58 -2.44 -5.19
N GLY A 30 0.69 -1.44 -5.08
CA GLY A 30 -0.76 -1.61 -5.00
C GLY A 30 -1.44 -1.09 -6.26
N VAL A 31 -1.99 -1.98 -7.08
CA VAL A 31 -2.66 -1.64 -8.35
C VAL A 31 -4.09 -2.16 -8.35
N GLY A 32 -5.07 -1.27 -8.27
CA GLY A 32 -6.51 -1.56 -8.30
C GLY A 32 -7.31 -0.69 -7.34
N TYR A 33 -8.63 -0.69 -7.49
CA TYR A 33 -9.55 -0.01 -6.56
C TYR A 33 -9.54 -0.72 -5.20
N ASN A 34 -9.22 0.00 -4.11
CA ASN A 34 -9.03 -0.55 -2.77
C ASN A 34 -7.92 -1.62 -2.64
N ALA A 35 -6.82 -1.51 -3.39
CA ALA A 35 -5.68 -2.39 -3.18
C ALA A 35 -4.86 -2.00 -1.93
N MET A 36 -4.53 -2.96 -1.06
CA MET A 36 -3.69 -2.75 0.15
C MET A 36 -4.22 -1.68 1.12
N THR A 37 -5.53 -1.63 1.33
CA THR A 37 -6.17 -0.65 2.22
C THR A 37 -5.96 -0.94 3.71
N ALA A 38 -5.30 -2.04 4.09
CA ALA A 38 -5.00 -2.36 5.49
C ALA A 38 -3.49 -2.40 5.79
N LEU A 39 -2.63 -2.19 4.79
CA LEU A 39 -1.18 -2.23 4.96
C LEU A 39 -0.79 -0.99 5.73
N THR A 40 -0.44 -1.13 7.01
CA THR A 40 -0.04 -0.02 7.87
C THR A 40 1.47 0.06 7.96
N THR A 41 2.13 -1.06 8.26
CA THR A 41 3.58 -1.18 8.19
C THR A 41 3.98 -2.26 7.19
N GLY A 42 5.15 -2.17 6.56
CA GLY A 42 5.63 -3.27 5.71
C GLY A 42 6.23 -2.88 4.36
N SER A 43 7.17 -3.68 3.86
CA SER A 43 8.00 -3.38 2.69
C SER A 43 8.01 -4.52 1.68
N GLY A 44 7.96 -4.19 0.39
CA GLY A 44 8.09 -5.18 -0.70
C GLY A 44 6.82 -6.00 -0.99
N ASN A 45 5.65 -5.54 -0.57
CA ASN A 45 4.41 -6.22 -0.90
C ASN A 45 3.93 -5.88 -2.31
N VAL A 46 3.32 -6.84 -3.00
CA VAL A 46 2.69 -6.62 -4.31
C VAL A 46 1.24 -7.07 -4.26
N SER A 47 0.30 -6.20 -4.63
CA SER A 47 -1.12 -6.52 -4.76
C SER A 47 -1.70 -5.89 -6.01
N LEU A 48 -2.36 -6.75 -6.80
CA LEU A 48 -2.96 -6.40 -8.08
C LEU A 48 -4.41 -6.88 -8.10
N GLY A 49 -5.35 -5.96 -8.31
CA GLY A 49 -6.77 -6.23 -8.43
C GLY A 49 -7.66 -5.33 -7.56
N ARG A 50 -8.97 -5.42 -7.78
CA ARG A 50 -9.97 -4.74 -6.95
C ARG A 50 -10.02 -5.41 -5.57
N ALA A 51 -9.80 -4.65 -4.50
CA ALA A 51 -9.81 -5.13 -3.12
C ALA A 51 -8.80 -6.27 -2.84
N SER A 52 -7.64 -6.26 -3.52
CA SER A 52 -6.55 -7.21 -3.26
C SER A 52 -5.65 -6.74 -2.11
N GLY A 53 -5.16 -7.66 -1.28
CA GLY A 53 -4.22 -7.34 -0.20
C GLY A 53 -4.83 -6.53 0.95
N THR A 54 -6.16 -6.54 1.07
CA THR A 54 -6.92 -5.82 2.13
C THR A 54 -6.70 -6.36 3.54
N THR A 55 -5.96 -7.46 3.69
CA THR A 55 -5.60 -8.06 4.98
C THR A 55 -4.12 -8.03 5.27
N ILE A 56 -3.30 -7.53 4.34
CA ILE A 56 -1.86 -7.36 4.58
C ILE A 56 -1.73 -6.13 5.48
N THR A 57 -1.25 -6.30 6.71
CA THR A 57 -1.17 -5.24 7.72
C THR A 57 0.26 -4.83 8.05
N THR A 58 1.18 -5.79 8.16
CA THR A 58 2.58 -5.58 8.57
C THR A 58 3.61 -6.24 7.61
N GLY A 59 3.23 -6.44 6.35
CA GLY A 59 3.85 -7.39 5.41
C GLY A 59 5.24 -7.06 4.92
#